data_AF-A0A7C2A547-F1
#
_entry.id   AF-A0A7C2A547-F1
#
_cell.length_a   1.000
_cell.length_b   1.000
_cell.length_c   1.000
_cell.angle_alpha   90.00
_cell.angle_beta   90.00
_cell.angle_gamma   90.00
#
_symmetry.space_group_name_H-M   'P 1'
#
loop_
_entity.id
_entity.type
_entity.pdbx_description
1 polymer ?
#
loop_
_entity_poly.entity_id
_entity_poly.type
_entity_poly.pdbx_seq_one_letter_code
_entity_poly.pdbx_strand_id
1 'polypeptide(L)'
;MLKKFLSLFIIVLFSCSLGWSNARISAYFDVEKAVEENASVILTWISTENIGVTEEDLDYLRNLKREANRNGIKLLVYLAPLEIQTQNVDMNEDGIADKGKRSIYTEHPEWIQVGRDGRKAVFYGNVAFWVDKHSEDVWICPNDPEYRSIFLKTVRKIAPCVDGIYLDVVIFLNSFG
;
A
#
# COMPACT_ATOMS: atom_id res chain seq x y z
N MET A 1 20.77 -35.89 -16.69
CA MET A 1 19.91 -35.59 -15.53
C MET A 1 20.70 -34.73 -14.55
N LEU A 2 20.51 -33.41 -14.58
CA LEU A 2 21.11 -32.50 -13.60
C LEU A 2 19.98 -31.65 -13.02
N LYS A 3 19.60 -31.94 -11.76
CA LYS A 3 18.58 -31.20 -11.03
C LYS A 3 19.12 -29.80 -10.74
N LYS A 4 18.61 -28.77 -11.42
CA LYS A 4 18.85 -27.38 -11.04
C LYS A 4 18.09 -27.09 -9.75
N PHE A 5 18.84 -26.86 -8.67
CA PHE A 5 18.35 -26.21 -7.48
C PHE A 5 17.91 -24.79 -7.87
N LEU A 6 16.62 -24.49 -7.78
CA LEU A 6 16.08 -23.15 -7.95
C LEU A 6 16.20 -22.46 -6.59
N SER A 7 17.27 -21.69 -6.40
CA SER A 7 17.38 -20.78 -5.27
C SER A 7 16.48 -19.59 -5.55
N LEU A 8 15.36 -19.49 -4.81
CA LEU A 8 14.43 -18.38 -4.87
C LEU A 8 15.09 -17.16 -4.19
N PHE A 9 15.79 -16.34 -4.98
CA PHE A 9 16.21 -15.01 -4.55
C PHE A 9 15.04 -14.06 -4.81
N ILE A 10 14.31 -13.70 -3.76
CA ILE A 10 13.41 -12.54 -3.79
C ILE A 10 14.34 -11.31 -3.73
N ILE A 11 14.60 -10.70 -4.88
CA ILE A 11 15.18 -9.36 -4.92
C ILE A 11 14.02 -8.41 -4.67
N VAL A 12 13.90 -7.92 -3.43
CA VAL A 12 13.05 -6.76 -3.12
C VAL A 12 13.84 -5.52 -3.56
N LEU A 13 13.44 -4.92 -4.68
CA LEU A 13 13.99 -3.64 -5.12
C LEU A 13 13.43 -2.54 -4.21
N PHE A 14 14.19 -2.14 -3.19
CA PHE A 14 14.01 -0.84 -2.56
C PHE A 14 14.75 0.20 -3.40
N SER A 15 14.04 0.97 -4.22
CA SER A 15 14.58 2.24 -4.71
C SER A 15 14.58 3.24 -3.56
N CYS A 16 15.59 3.15 -2.72
CA CYS A 16 15.91 4.15 -1.71
C CYS A 16 16.41 5.40 -2.44
N SER A 17 15.66 6.52 -2.43
CA SER A 17 16.17 7.90 -2.29
C SER A 17 15.25 9.03 -2.79
N LEU A 18 13.93 8.88 -2.89
CA LEU A 18 13.03 10.02 -3.16
C LEU A 18 11.70 9.79 -2.45
N GLY A 19 11.22 10.77 -1.67
CA GLY A 19 9.94 10.71 -0.96
C GLY A 19 8.76 10.33 -1.85
N TRP A 20 7.70 9.81 -1.24
CA TRP A 20 6.53 9.21 -1.89
C TRP A 20 5.77 10.16 -2.82
N SER A 21 6.03 11.47 -2.75
CA SER A 21 5.56 12.45 -3.74
C SER A 21 6.02 12.14 -5.18
N ASN A 22 7.10 11.38 -5.36
CA ASN A 22 7.53 10.85 -6.67
C ASN A 22 7.01 9.44 -6.98
N ALA A 23 6.42 8.73 -6.00
CA ALA A 23 5.83 7.40 -6.21
C ALA A 23 4.56 7.46 -7.08
N ARG A 24 3.91 8.63 -7.19
CA ARG A 24 2.85 8.87 -8.19
C ARG A 24 3.38 8.93 -9.64
N ILE A 25 4.70 8.91 -9.87
CA ILE A 25 5.34 8.91 -11.20
C ILE A 25 6.24 7.66 -11.40
N SER A 26 6.13 6.65 -10.53
CA SER A 26 6.69 5.30 -10.80
C SER A 26 5.62 4.21 -10.72
N ALA A 27 4.34 4.57 -10.92
CA ALA A 27 3.29 3.58 -11.11
C ALA A 27 3.50 2.79 -12.41
N TYR A 28 4.33 3.22 -13.36
CA TYR A 28 4.68 2.39 -14.51
C TYR A 28 5.92 1.57 -14.17
N PHE A 29 5.73 0.35 -13.67
CA PHE A 29 6.82 -0.63 -13.68
C PHE A 29 7.17 -0.91 -15.13
N ASP A 30 8.40 -0.56 -15.46
CA ASP A 30 8.96 -0.81 -16.77
C ASP A 30 9.27 -2.31 -16.89
N VAL A 31 8.45 -3.01 -17.66
CA VAL A 31 8.64 -4.45 -17.92
C VAL A 31 9.96 -4.66 -18.66
N GLU A 32 10.41 -3.72 -19.49
CA GLU A 32 11.70 -3.79 -20.18
C GLU A 32 12.83 -3.82 -19.16
N LYS A 33 12.83 -2.90 -18.19
CA LYS A 33 13.79 -2.90 -17.09
C LYS A 33 13.75 -4.19 -16.26
N ALA A 34 12.56 -4.70 -15.96
CA ALA A 34 12.42 -5.96 -15.24
C ALA A 34 13.01 -7.15 -16.03
N VAL A 35 12.91 -7.13 -17.37
CA VAL A 35 13.56 -8.10 -18.25
C VAL A 35 15.07 -7.93 -18.25
N GLU A 36 15.57 -6.69 -18.39
CA GLU A 36 17.01 -6.37 -18.34
C GLU A 36 17.67 -6.86 -17.04
N GLU A 37 16.95 -6.71 -15.92
CA GLU A 37 17.40 -7.14 -14.60
C GLU A 37 17.16 -8.63 -14.32
N ASN A 38 16.59 -9.38 -15.27
CA ASN A 38 16.22 -10.79 -15.13
C ASN A 38 15.34 -11.05 -13.88
N ALA A 39 14.41 -10.13 -13.63
CA ALA A 39 13.45 -10.24 -12.55
C ALA A 39 12.41 -11.34 -12.84
N SER A 40 11.90 -11.97 -11.79
CA SER A 40 10.82 -12.96 -11.89
C SER A 40 9.47 -12.42 -11.42
N VAL A 41 9.47 -11.28 -10.73
CA VAL A 41 8.31 -10.66 -10.11
C VAL A 41 8.40 -9.15 -10.25
N ILE A 42 7.25 -8.52 -10.53
CA ILE A 42 7.01 -7.09 -10.34
C ILE A 42 6.06 -6.94 -9.15
N LEU A 43 6.39 -6.06 -8.20
CA LEU A 43 5.52 -5.67 -7.10
C LEU A 43 5.07 -4.22 -7.32
N THR A 44 3.79 -4.00 -7.57
CA THR A 44 3.22 -2.67 -7.83
C THR A 44 2.21 -2.23 -6.77
N TRP A 45 1.69 -1.01 -6.92
CA TRP A 45 0.75 -0.33 -6.03
C TRP A 45 -0.42 0.21 -6.84
N ILE A 46 -1.53 0.54 -6.16
CA ILE A 46 -2.68 1.22 -6.76
C ILE A 46 -2.77 2.65 -6.23
N SER A 47 -3.52 3.51 -6.91
CA SER A 47 -3.65 4.93 -6.56
C SER A 47 -4.46 5.21 -5.30
N THR A 48 -5.23 4.23 -4.83
CA THR A 48 -6.30 4.42 -3.82
C THR A 48 -5.89 4.13 -2.38
N GLU A 49 -4.59 4.00 -2.08
CA GLU A 49 -4.06 3.98 -0.69
C GLU A 49 -4.84 3.02 0.24
N ASN A 50 -5.18 1.83 -0.26
CA ASN A 50 -5.91 0.74 0.42
C ASN A 50 -7.40 0.95 0.70
N ILE A 51 -8.02 2.06 0.23
CA ILE A 51 -9.46 2.28 0.32
C ILE A 51 -10.10 2.19 -1.06
N GLY A 52 -10.82 1.10 -1.30
CA GLY A 52 -11.50 0.91 -2.58
C GLY A 52 -10.51 0.57 -3.69
N VAL A 53 -10.97 0.72 -4.93
CA VAL A 53 -10.18 0.55 -6.15
C VAL A 53 -10.96 1.18 -7.30
N THR A 54 -10.27 1.93 -8.16
CA THR A 54 -10.87 2.57 -9.35
C THR A 54 -10.85 1.64 -10.56
N GLU A 55 -11.63 1.92 -11.60
CA GLU A 55 -11.48 1.18 -12.86
C GLU A 55 -10.14 1.47 -13.54
N GLU A 56 -9.57 2.66 -13.35
CA GLU A 56 -8.23 3.00 -13.83
C GLU A 56 -7.16 2.11 -13.19
N ASP A 57 -7.23 1.88 -11.86
CA ASP A 57 -6.35 0.95 -11.16
C ASP A 57 -6.48 -0.47 -11.75
N LEU A 58 -7.71 -0.92 -11.99
CA LEU A 58 -7.96 -2.27 -12.53
C LEU A 58 -7.43 -2.43 -13.95
N ASP A 59 -7.63 -1.43 -14.81
CA ASP A 59 -7.13 -1.44 -16.18
C ASP A 59 -5.60 -1.37 -16.23
N TYR A 60 -5.00 -0.55 -15.37
CA TYR A 60 -3.56 -0.52 -15.17
C TYR A 60 -3.02 -1.91 -14.78
N LEU A 61 -3.59 -2.56 -13.77
CA LEU A 61 -3.15 -3.89 -13.32
C LEU A 61 -3.31 -4.96 -14.41
N ARG A 62 -4.43 -4.96 -15.15
CA ARG A 62 -4.66 -5.90 -16.26
C ARG A 62 -3.63 -5.72 -17.37
N ASN A 63 -3.35 -4.47 -17.75
CA ASN A 63 -2.38 -4.16 -18.80
C ASN A 63 -0.97 -4.57 -18.40
N LEU A 64 -0.54 -4.22 -17.18
CA LEU A 64 0.76 -4.60 -16.66
C LEU A 64 0.90 -6.13 -16.51
N LYS A 65 -0.13 -6.82 -16.00
CA LYS A 65 -0.13 -8.29 -15.88
C LYS A 65 0.06 -8.94 -17.23
N ARG A 66 -0.63 -8.45 -18.27
CA ARG A 66 -0.53 -8.99 -19.64
C ARG A 66 0.88 -8.83 -20.18
N GLU A 67 1.50 -7.68 -19.96
CA GLU A 67 2.85 -7.39 -20.45
C GLU A 67 3.93 -8.16 -19.67
N ALA A 68 3.84 -8.19 -18.34
CA ALA A 68 4.73 -8.96 -17.48
C ALA A 68 4.69 -10.46 -17.83
N ASN A 69 3.49 -11.04 -17.92
CA ASN A 69 3.37 -12.48 -18.21
C ASN A 69 3.85 -12.86 -19.61
N ARG A 70 3.80 -11.96 -20.61
CA ARG A 70 4.42 -12.21 -21.93
C ARG A 70 5.94 -12.40 -21.84
N ASN A 71 6.57 -11.81 -20.84
CA ASN A 71 7.99 -11.92 -20.56
C ASN A 71 8.29 -12.96 -19.46
N GLY A 72 7.30 -13.77 -19.04
CA GLY A 72 7.48 -14.78 -17.99
C GLY A 72 7.56 -14.22 -16.57
N ILE A 73 7.23 -12.94 -16.36
CA ILE A 73 7.28 -12.23 -15.09
C ILE A 73 5.90 -12.27 -14.42
N LYS A 74 5.86 -12.48 -13.10
CA LYS A 74 4.62 -12.45 -12.30
C LYS A 74 4.33 -11.07 -11.74
N LEU A 75 3.07 -10.64 -11.80
CA LEU A 75 2.64 -9.37 -11.21
C LEU A 75 2.01 -9.58 -9.83
N LEU A 76 2.60 -8.96 -8.82
CA LEU A 76 2.04 -8.82 -7.48
C LEU A 76 1.61 -7.37 -7.26
N VAL A 77 0.54 -7.17 -6.50
CA VAL A 77 0.13 -5.85 -6.01
C VAL A 77 0.21 -5.80 -4.50
N TYR A 78 0.80 -4.73 -4.00
CA TYR A 78 0.89 -4.41 -2.58
C TYR A 78 -0.43 -3.84 -2.07
N LEU A 79 -0.88 -4.31 -0.91
CA LEU A 79 -1.93 -3.68 -0.12
C LEU A 79 -1.52 -3.69 1.37
N ALA A 80 -1.81 -2.60 2.10
CA ALA A 80 -1.66 -2.52 3.55
C ALA A 80 -3.04 -2.50 4.24
N PRO A 81 -3.61 -3.66 4.62
CA PRO A 81 -4.93 -3.75 5.25
C PRO A 81 -5.08 -3.08 6.61
N LEU A 82 -3.99 -2.72 7.31
CA LEU A 82 -4.09 -2.12 8.64
C LEU A 82 -3.49 -0.71 8.68
N GLU A 83 -3.19 -0.09 7.54
CA GLU A 83 -2.60 1.25 7.47
C GLU A 83 -3.24 2.02 6.32
N ILE A 84 -3.66 3.25 6.60
CA ILE A 84 -4.03 4.22 5.58
C ILE A 84 -3.25 5.50 5.84
N GLN A 85 -2.59 5.97 4.80
CA GLN A 85 -1.97 7.29 4.80
C GLN A 85 -2.85 8.26 4.04
N THR A 86 -2.99 9.48 4.57
CA THR A 86 -3.65 10.56 3.85
C THR A 86 -2.68 11.73 3.74
N GLN A 87 -2.39 12.14 2.51
CA GLN A 87 -1.38 13.15 2.23
C GLN A 87 -1.86 14.58 2.49
N ASN A 88 -0.94 15.45 2.93
CA ASN A 88 -1.16 16.91 3.04
C ASN A 88 -2.35 17.27 3.96
N VAL A 89 -2.47 16.56 5.07
CA VAL A 89 -3.53 16.68 6.08
C VAL A 89 -3.13 17.66 7.18
N ASP A 90 -1.85 17.69 7.56
CA ASP A 90 -1.30 18.57 8.60
C ASP A 90 -0.17 19.42 8.01
N MET A 91 -0.54 20.52 7.35
CA MET A 91 0.43 21.42 6.69
C MET A 91 1.13 22.34 7.68
N ASN A 92 0.52 22.56 8.85
CA ASN A 92 1.04 23.45 9.89
C ASN A 92 1.90 22.72 10.94
N GLU A 93 1.91 21.37 10.90
CA GLU A 93 2.68 20.46 11.75
C GLU A 93 2.30 20.51 13.24
N ASP A 94 1.04 20.82 13.54
CA ASP A 94 0.51 20.85 14.91
C ASP A 94 -0.03 19.50 15.42
N GLY A 95 0.01 18.46 14.57
CA GLY A 95 -0.49 17.13 14.88
C GLY A 95 -2.01 17.02 14.81
N ILE A 96 -2.67 17.96 14.10
CA ILE A 96 -4.12 18.00 13.90
C ILE A 96 -4.39 18.18 12.40
N ALA A 97 -5.42 17.50 11.90
CA ALA A 97 -5.87 17.73 10.53
C ALA A 97 -6.31 19.18 10.32
N ASP A 98 -5.71 19.85 9.33
CA ASP A 98 -6.06 21.21 8.93
C ASP A 98 -7.51 21.29 8.47
N LYS A 99 -8.14 22.44 8.76
CA LYS A 99 -9.55 22.67 8.42
C LYS A 99 -9.80 22.48 6.91
N GLY A 100 -10.76 21.61 6.58
CA GLY A 100 -11.18 21.34 5.21
C GLY A 100 -10.32 20.30 4.48
N LYS A 101 -9.32 19.72 5.14
CA LYS A 101 -8.63 18.53 4.66
C LYS A 101 -9.43 17.28 5.00
N ARG A 102 -9.33 16.28 4.13
CA ARG A 102 -9.85 14.94 4.42
C ARG A 102 -8.87 14.23 5.33
N SER A 103 -9.38 13.57 6.36
CA SER A 103 -8.61 12.79 7.33
C SER A 103 -9.43 11.54 7.63
N ILE A 104 -8.81 10.37 7.55
CA ILE A 104 -9.49 9.11 7.88
C ILE A 104 -9.84 9.09 9.36
N TYR A 105 -8.98 9.64 10.22
CA TYR A 105 -9.31 9.72 11.64
C TYR A 105 -10.55 10.59 11.90
N THR A 106 -10.69 11.71 11.19
CA THR A 106 -11.82 12.62 11.40
C THR A 106 -13.11 12.09 10.76
N GLU A 107 -13.00 11.45 9.58
CA GLU A 107 -14.14 10.92 8.83
C GLU A 107 -14.64 9.57 9.40
N HIS A 108 -13.72 8.72 9.86
CA HIS A 108 -13.96 7.36 10.30
C HIS A 108 -13.21 7.01 11.61
N PRO A 109 -13.45 7.74 12.72
CA PRO A 109 -12.76 7.49 13.99
C PRO A 109 -13.00 6.08 14.55
N GLU A 110 -14.11 5.44 14.18
CA GLU A 110 -14.47 4.06 14.54
C GLU A 110 -13.58 3.02 13.89
N TRP A 111 -12.97 3.31 12.73
CA TRP A 111 -12.05 2.40 12.06
C TRP A 111 -10.71 2.29 12.76
N ILE A 112 -10.33 3.25 13.61
CA ILE A 112 -8.96 3.35 14.12
C ILE A 112 -8.70 2.38 15.28
N GLN A 113 -7.55 1.69 15.24
CA GLN A 113 -7.06 0.85 16.35
C GLN A 113 -6.97 1.66 17.65
N VAL A 114 -7.30 0.99 18.77
CA VAL A 114 -7.27 1.58 20.10
C VAL A 114 -6.30 0.80 20.97
N GLY A 115 -5.32 1.52 21.52
CA GLY A 115 -4.34 0.98 22.47
C GLY A 115 -4.99 0.60 23.80
N ARG A 116 -4.26 -0.14 24.63
CA ARG A 116 -4.75 -0.58 25.94
C ARG A 116 -5.11 0.57 26.90
N ASP A 117 -4.51 1.73 26.70
CA ASP A 117 -4.73 2.96 27.46
C ASP A 117 -5.84 3.86 26.86
N GLY A 118 -6.50 3.41 25.79
CA GLY A 118 -7.55 4.15 25.11
C GLY A 118 -7.07 5.11 24.02
N ARG A 119 -5.75 5.25 23.78
CA ARG A 119 -5.24 6.09 22.68
C ARG A 119 -5.54 5.50 21.31
N LYS A 120 -5.81 6.37 20.34
CA LYS A 120 -6.06 6.02 18.95
C LYS A 120 -4.72 6.01 18.18
N ALA A 121 -4.51 5.02 17.32
CA ALA A 121 -3.33 4.93 16.46
C ALA A 121 -3.44 5.92 15.29
N VAL A 122 -3.21 7.19 15.60
CA VAL A 122 -3.22 8.30 14.65
C VAL A 122 -1.88 9.00 14.80
N PHE A 123 -1.16 9.08 13.70
CA PHE A 123 0.18 9.64 13.67
C PHE A 123 0.24 10.72 12.59
N TYR A 124 1.03 11.75 12.86
CA TYR A 124 1.26 12.85 11.93
C TYR A 124 2.76 13.07 11.76
N GLY A 125 3.17 13.35 10.53
CA GLY A 125 4.55 13.66 10.19
C GLY A 125 5.50 12.47 10.26
N ASN A 126 6.80 12.75 10.44
CA ASN A 126 7.91 11.79 10.27
C ASN A 126 8.01 10.71 11.38
N VAL A 127 6.89 10.14 11.82
CA VAL A 127 6.84 9.03 12.79
C VAL A 127 7.55 7.77 12.27
N ALA A 128 7.63 7.64 10.95
CA ALA A 128 8.43 6.64 10.25
C ALA A 128 9.06 7.27 9.02
N PHE A 129 10.14 6.67 8.50
CA PHE A 129 10.87 7.23 7.36
C PHE A 129 10.05 7.25 6.05
N TRP A 130 8.93 6.51 6.01
CA TRP A 130 8.03 6.42 4.87
C TRP A 130 6.79 7.29 4.98
N VAL A 131 6.54 7.95 6.12
CA VAL A 131 5.40 8.87 6.28
C VAL A 131 5.90 10.27 6.00
N ASP A 132 5.31 10.92 4.98
CA ASP A 132 5.67 12.28 4.62
C ASP A 132 5.35 13.27 5.76
N LYS A 133 6.13 14.35 5.84
CA LYS A 133 6.08 15.37 6.91
C LYS A 133 4.68 15.92 7.21
N HIS A 134 3.82 16.04 6.20
CA HIS A 134 2.48 16.64 6.30
C HIS A 134 1.35 15.60 6.19
N SER A 135 1.68 14.32 6.25
CA SER A 135 0.73 13.24 6.08
C SER A 135 0.22 12.74 7.42
N GLU A 136 -1.04 12.33 7.39
CA GLU A 136 -1.65 11.48 8.40
C GLU A 136 -1.29 10.02 8.09
N ASP A 137 -0.94 9.26 9.11
CA ASP A 137 -0.83 7.80 9.08
C ASP A 137 -1.73 7.22 10.18
N VAL A 138 -2.73 6.46 9.78
CA VAL A 138 -3.67 5.84 10.72
C VAL A 138 -3.59 4.32 10.65
N TRP A 139 -3.62 3.67 11.82
CA TRP A 139 -3.71 2.22 11.87
C TRP A 139 -5.14 1.76 12.08
N ILE A 140 -5.55 0.83 11.23
CA ILE A 140 -6.95 0.45 11.06
C ILE A 140 -7.26 -0.85 11.81
N CYS A 141 -8.41 -0.87 12.47
CA CYS A 141 -8.99 -2.02 13.13
C CYS A 141 -9.63 -2.92 12.07
N PRO A 142 -9.10 -4.13 11.82
CA PRO A 142 -9.65 -5.03 10.80
C PRO A 142 -11.00 -5.65 11.22
N ASN A 143 -11.42 -5.43 12.47
CA ASN A 143 -12.70 -5.89 12.99
C ASN A 143 -13.83 -4.89 12.75
N ASP A 144 -13.53 -3.66 12.30
CA ASP A 144 -14.59 -2.75 11.88
C ASP A 144 -15.32 -3.33 10.65
N PRO A 145 -16.66 -3.51 10.71
CA PRO A 145 -17.40 -4.22 9.68
C PRO A 145 -17.46 -3.46 8.35
N GLU A 146 -17.46 -2.12 8.38
CA GLU A 146 -17.51 -1.30 7.18
C GLU A 146 -16.16 -1.34 6.46
N TYR A 147 -15.08 -1.02 7.18
CA TYR A 147 -13.74 -1.08 6.63
C TYR A 147 -13.41 -2.48 6.07
N ARG A 148 -13.70 -3.53 6.84
CA ARG A 148 -13.49 -4.92 6.40
C ARG A 148 -14.26 -5.23 5.12
N SER A 149 -15.50 -4.73 5.00
CA SER A 149 -16.32 -4.89 3.80
C SER A 149 -15.70 -4.18 2.60
N ILE A 150 -15.23 -2.94 2.76
CA ILE A 150 -14.54 -2.17 1.72
C ILE A 150 -13.28 -2.90 1.26
N PHE A 151 -12.39 -3.25 2.18
CA PHE A 151 -11.13 -3.92 1.86
C PHE A 151 -11.34 -5.26 1.14
N LEU A 152 -12.26 -6.10 1.64
CA LEU A 152 -12.56 -7.39 0.99
C LEU A 152 -13.19 -7.21 -0.40
N LYS A 153 -13.97 -6.14 -0.64
CA LYS A 153 -14.46 -5.82 -1.99
C LYS A 153 -13.32 -5.39 -2.91
N THR A 154 -12.38 -4.58 -2.42
CA THR A 154 -11.15 -4.21 -3.13
C THR A 154 -10.37 -5.45 -3.54
N VAL A 155 -10.05 -6.33 -2.59
CA VAL A 155 -9.32 -7.59 -2.86
C VAL A 155 -10.02 -8.45 -3.92
N ARG A 156 -11.35 -8.60 -3.84
CA ARG A 156 -12.11 -9.40 -4.83
C ARG A 156 -12.03 -8.81 -6.25
N LYS A 157 -12.03 -7.49 -6.38
CA LYS A 157 -11.90 -6.82 -7.68
C LYS A 157 -10.47 -6.93 -8.25
N ILE A 158 -9.47 -6.83 -7.37
CA ILE A 158 -8.05 -6.85 -7.74
C ILE A 158 -7.56 -8.26 -8.07
N ALA A 159 -7.98 -9.27 -7.30
CA ALA A 159 -7.50 -10.65 -7.43
C ALA A 159 -7.45 -11.21 -8.88
N PRO A 160 -8.47 -11.02 -9.75
CA PRO A 160 -8.38 -11.48 -11.14
C PRO A 160 -7.36 -10.70 -12.00
N CYS A 161 -7.04 -9.46 -11.64
CA CYS A 161 -6.19 -8.55 -12.41
C CYS A 161 -4.68 -8.76 -12.19
N VAL A 162 -4.28 -9.58 -11.21
CA VAL A 162 -2.88 -9.81 -10.81
C VAL A 162 -2.56 -11.31 -10.68
N ASP A 163 -1.30 -11.68 -10.52
CA ASP A 163 -0.88 -13.06 -10.22
C ASP A 163 -0.78 -13.32 -8.71
N GLY A 164 -0.67 -12.26 -7.90
CA GLY A 164 -0.68 -12.34 -6.45
C GLY A 164 -0.99 -11.01 -5.79
N ILE A 165 -1.36 -11.07 -4.52
CA ILE A 165 -1.53 -9.90 -3.65
C ILE A 165 -0.52 -10.05 -2.51
N TYR A 166 0.31 -9.02 -2.33
CA TYR A 166 1.24 -8.91 -1.22
C TYR A 166 0.58 -8.07 -0.14
N LEU A 167 0.31 -8.67 1.01
CA LEU A 167 -0.25 -7.98 2.17
C LEU A 167 0.89 -7.58 3.10
N ASP A 168 1.02 -6.28 3.35
CA ASP A 168 1.97 -5.72 4.30
C ASP A 168 1.25 -5.01 5.45
N VAL A 169 2.00 -4.53 6.44
CA VAL A 169 1.48 -3.86 7.63
C VAL A 169 0.36 -4.68 8.26
N VAL A 170 0.57 -5.99 8.37
CA VAL A 170 -0.35 -6.92 9.04
C VAL A 170 -0.19 -6.88 10.57
N ILE A 171 0.35 -5.79 11.10
CA ILE A 171 0.68 -5.65 12.51
C ILE A 171 -0.51 -5.07 13.26
N PHE A 172 -1.06 -5.86 14.17
CA PHE A 172 -2.00 -5.41 15.16
C PHE A 172 -1.24 -5.20 16.48
N LEU A 173 -1.00 -3.95 16.85
CA LEU A 173 -0.34 -3.60 18.10
C LEU A 173 -1.38 -3.05 19.07
N ASN A 174 -1.19 -3.27 20.36
CA ASN A 174 -2.03 -2.70 21.41
C ASN A 174 -1.23 -1.90 22.45
N SER A 175 0.08 -1.78 22.20
CA SER A 175 1.07 -1.12 23.05
C SER A 175 1.69 0.10 22.38
N PHE A 176 1.01 0.69 21.38
CA PHE A 176 1.51 1.87 20.70
C PHE A 176 1.27 3.13 21.52
N GLY A 177 2.29 3.99 21.50
CA GLY A 177 2.32 5.30 22.11
C GLY A 177 3.15 5.42 23.38
#